data_AF-A0A7Y5G5K9-F1
#
_entry.id   AF-A0A7Y5G5K9-F1
#
_cell.length_a   1.000
_cell.length_b   1.000
_cell.length_c   1.000
_cell.angle_alpha   90.00
_cell.angle_beta   90.00
_cell.angle_gamma   90.00
#
_symmetry.space_group_name_H-M   'P 1'
#
loop_
_entity.id
_entity.type
_entity.pdbx_description
1 polymer ?
#
loop_
_entity_poly.entity_id
_entity_poly.type
_entity_poly.pdbx_seq_one_letter_code
_entity_poly.pdbx_strand_id
1 'polypeptide(L)'
;KMNLFNKRFTFDASIASSITNEDITGGSADATVFQDAGMDISHDDIDLLDKFITVNQNLAIPGNGKVDKNLFAYTIGGSINAFNNNFNTRYRSNGAYFQSLATPIARDMATFEISDRVRLWQNRIFVTGSYATSENNLAKTNSNTLETSNLGFNVSLFLPKLPSLTVGINNIKRDNNFAYSGPKLADQLDNNARPEENVTKVLSISTSYGFNAADMRHNATLTLSNSKKDDKTQDLDTINYIPTGNAKNNSFGLSVSTEWNFPLRTSVNFAASNGTTQALDTNGVDVNDTKTTASTFGASGDYALLNKDDMKLNAYGGISLTSFKFAGDKTSLTTLTLGQRFNFMKNHTFYLDRNLTSGIKVPQYDTNGVQTGTSKKTNSVFTARYEFVF
;
A
#
# COMPACT_ATOMS: atom_id res chain seq x y z
N LYS A 1 12.21 -6.43 21.66
CA LYS A 1 12.39 -4.97 21.77
C LYS A 1 13.27 -4.63 22.97
N MET A 2 14.31 -3.84 22.78
CA MET A 2 15.22 -3.39 23.83
C MET A 2 15.25 -1.86 23.84
N ASN A 3 15.14 -1.25 25.03
CA ASN A 3 15.25 0.19 25.21
C ASN A 3 16.43 0.48 26.13
N LEU A 4 17.33 1.36 25.71
CA LEU A 4 18.49 1.80 26.51
C LEU A 4 18.42 3.32 26.72
N PHE A 5 19.08 3.80 27.78
CA PHE A 5 19.22 5.22 28.12
C PHE A 5 17.90 6.00 28.12
N ASN A 6 16.88 5.49 28.83
CA ASN A 6 15.55 6.10 28.91
C ASN A 6 14.89 6.31 27.53
N LYS A 7 14.95 5.28 26.66
CA LYS A 7 14.42 5.26 25.29
C LYS A 7 15.12 6.21 24.30
N ARG A 8 16.31 6.73 24.64
CA ARG A 8 17.15 7.44 23.66
C ARG A 8 17.73 6.51 22.61
N PHE A 9 17.91 5.25 22.96
CA PHE A 9 18.25 4.19 22.01
C PHE A 9 17.20 3.09 22.11
N THR A 10 16.63 2.72 20.96
CA THR A 10 15.76 1.55 20.88
C THR A 10 16.27 0.61 19.81
N PHE A 11 16.20 -0.68 20.09
CA PHE A 11 16.47 -1.73 19.13
C PHE A 11 15.25 -2.65 19.07
N ASP A 12 14.78 -2.90 17.86
CA ASP A 12 13.58 -3.67 17.58
C ASP A 12 13.93 -4.74 16.54
N ALA A 13 13.65 -6.00 16.90
CA ALA A 13 13.80 -7.13 16.01
C ALA A 13 12.53 -7.99 16.12
N SER A 14 12.01 -8.41 14.99
CA SER A 14 10.90 -9.34 14.86
C SER A 14 11.21 -10.34 13.76
N ILE A 15 10.94 -11.61 14.02
CA ILE A 15 11.04 -12.69 13.04
C ILE A 15 9.71 -13.44 13.05
N ALA A 16 9.25 -13.79 11.87
CA ALA A 16 8.10 -14.62 11.62
C ALA A 16 8.48 -15.65 10.55
N SER A 17 7.87 -16.81 10.61
CA SER A 17 7.98 -17.85 9.59
C SER A 17 6.58 -18.31 9.23
N SER A 18 6.37 -18.70 7.98
CA SER A 18 5.15 -19.39 7.58
C SER A 18 5.48 -20.79 7.10
N ILE A 19 4.56 -21.70 7.38
CA ILE A 19 4.50 -23.03 6.81
C ILE A 19 3.27 -23.04 5.93
N THR A 20 3.44 -23.34 4.64
CA THR A 20 2.35 -23.27 3.67
C THR A 20 2.36 -24.49 2.79
N ASN A 21 1.16 -25.02 2.54
CA ASN A 21 0.93 -26.02 1.52
C ASN A 21 0.06 -25.39 0.43
N GLU A 22 0.61 -25.19 -0.76
CA GLU A 22 -0.11 -24.56 -1.87
C GLU A 22 -0.99 -25.55 -2.64
N ASP A 23 -0.80 -26.86 -2.42
CA ASP A 23 -1.58 -27.90 -3.09
C ASP A 23 -1.77 -29.11 -2.19
N ILE A 24 -2.98 -29.22 -1.63
CA ILE A 24 -3.44 -30.32 -0.78
C ILE A 24 -4.06 -31.49 -1.57
N THR A 25 -4.03 -31.43 -2.90
CA THR A 25 -4.63 -32.45 -3.76
C THR A 25 -3.86 -33.76 -3.57
N GLY A 26 -4.58 -34.84 -3.25
CA GLY A 26 -3.98 -36.14 -2.93
C GLY A 26 -3.87 -36.46 -1.43
N GLY A 27 -4.18 -35.50 -0.56
CA GLY A 27 -4.17 -35.70 0.89
C GLY A 27 -2.76 -35.78 1.47
N SER A 28 -2.67 -36.34 2.67
CA SER A 28 -1.42 -36.37 3.44
C SER A 28 -0.51 -37.49 2.94
N ALA A 29 0.74 -37.16 2.66
CA ALA A 29 1.75 -38.08 2.20
C ALA A 29 2.44 -38.76 3.39
N ASP A 30 2.85 -40.01 3.18
CA ASP A 30 3.61 -40.79 4.13
C ASP A 30 5.05 -40.26 4.27
N ALA A 31 5.72 -40.50 5.41
CA ALA A 31 7.06 -39.99 5.68
C ALA A 31 8.12 -40.45 4.66
N THR A 32 7.85 -41.56 3.98
CA THR A 32 8.65 -42.09 2.87
C THR A 32 8.76 -41.09 1.71
N VAL A 33 7.69 -40.35 1.39
CA VAL A 33 7.70 -39.29 0.36
C VAL A 33 8.61 -38.13 0.74
N PHE A 34 8.71 -37.83 2.04
CA PHE A 34 9.60 -36.79 2.55
C PHE A 34 11.07 -37.24 2.56
N GLN A 35 11.33 -38.49 2.93
CA GLN A 35 12.67 -39.09 2.86
C GLN A 35 13.19 -39.19 1.42
N ASP A 36 12.33 -39.57 0.47
CA ASP A 36 12.66 -39.62 -0.96
C ASP A 36 12.92 -38.22 -1.55
N ALA A 37 12.30 -37.18 -0.98
CA ALA A 37 12.56 -35.78 -1.30
C ALA A 37 13.79 -35.19 -0.57
N GLY A 38 14.52 -36.00 0.21
CA GLY A 38 15.72 -35.60 0.93
C GLY A 38 15.46 -34.87 2.25
N MET A 39 14.24 -34.94 2.79
CA MET A 39 13.86 -34.33 4.06
C MET A 39 13.96 -35.34 5.21
N ASP A 40 14.76 -35.01 6.23
CA ASP A 40 14.87 -35.80 7.46
C ASP A 40 13.79 -35.33 8.46
N ILE A 41 12.57 -35.84 8.27
CA ILE A 41 11.42 -35.58 9.15
C ILE A 41 10.95 -36.94 9.68
N SER A 42 10.79 -37.04 11.00
CA SER A 42 10.33 -38.27 11.63
C SER A 42 8.84 -38.53 11.33
N HIS A 43 8.42 -39.80 11.34
CA HIS A 43 6.99 -40.16 11.24
C HIS A 43 6.15 -39.45 12.31
N ASP A 44 6.68 -39.36 13.54
CA ASP A 44 5.98 -38.74 14.68
C ASP A 44 5.72 -37.24 14.46
N ASP A 45 6.64 -36.54 13.78
CA ASP A 45 6.49 -35.11 13.46
C ASP A 45 5.45 -34.89 12.35
N ILE A 46 5.40 -35.79 11.36
CA ILE A 46 4.41 -35.75 10.27
C ILE A 46 3.01 -36.02 10.82
N ASP A 47 2.85 -37.06 11.63
CA ASP A 47 1.57 -37.40 12.28
C ASP A 47 1.07 -36.28 13.22
N LEU A 48 1.99 -35.53 13.84
CA LEU A 48 1.63 -34.37 14.66
C LEU A 48 1.19 -33.19 13.80
N LEU A 49 1.91 -32.88 12.72
CA LEU A 49 1.59 -31.79 11.80
C LEU A 49 0.30 -32.05 11.02
N ASP A 50 0.05 -33.32 10.65
CA ASP A 50 -1.12 -33.73 9.88
C ASP A 50 -2.45 -33.48 10.60
N LYS A 51 -2.42 -33.43 11.93
CA LYS A 51 -3.57 -33.06 12.76
C LYS A 51 -4.02 -31.61 12.58
N PHE A 52 -3.14 -30.75 12.05
CA PHE A 52 -3.39 -29.32 11.92
C PHE A 52 -3.40 -28.86 10.45
N ILE A 53 -2.60 -29.46 9.59
CA ILE A 53 -2.46 -29.11 8.17
C ILE A 53 -2.22 -30.36 7.33
N THR A 54 -2.72 -30.42 6.09
CA THR A 54 -2.38 -31.53 5.18
C THR A 54 -0.88 -31.49 4.86
N VAL A 55 -0.16 -32.56 5.20
CA VAL A 55 1.28 -32.69 5.01
C VAL A 55 1.57 -33.48 3.74
N ASN A 56 2.08 -32.85 2.68
CA ASN A 56 2.52 -33.56 1.46
C ASN A 56 3.78 -32.91 0.85
N GLN A 57 4.24 -33.42 -0.30
CA GLN A 57 5.45 -32.93 -1.00
C GLN A 57 5.42 -31.44 -1.40
N ASN A 58 4.26 -30.80 -1.37
CA ASN A 58 4.08 -29.38 -1.68
C ASN A 58 4.14 -28.50 -0.41
N LEU A 59 4.37 -29.10 0.76
CA LEU A 59 4.49 -28.40 2.03
C LEU A 59 5.87 -27.73 2.14
N ALA A 60 5.87 -26.41 2.26
CA ALA A 60 7.10 -25.65 2.49
C ALA A 60 7.40 -25.54 4.00
N ILE A 61 8.40 -26.29 4.48
CA ILE A 61 8.78 -26.38 5.91
C ILE A 61 10.19 -25.78 6.13
N PRO A 62 10.40 -25.02 7.21
CA PRO A 62 11.74 -24.66 7.68
C PRO A 62 12.52 -25.92 8.14
N GLY A 63 13.62 -26.27 7.47
CA GLY A 63 14.51 -27.36 7.95
C GLY A 63 15.06 -28.34 6.91
N ASN A 64 14.78 -28.18 5.61
CA ASN A 64 15.24 -29.07 4.52
C ASN A 64 16.76 -29.01 4.22
N GLY A 65 17.64 -29.09 5.24
CA GLY A 65 19.11 -29.09 5.09
C GLY A 65 19.73 -27.78 4.55
N LYS A 66 18.91 -26.89 4.00
CA LYS A 66 19.15 -25.48 3.69
C LYS A 66 17.92 -24.75 4.17
N VAL A 67 18.04 -24.00 5.26
CA VAL A 67 16.99 -23.08 5.71
C VAL A 67 16.65 -22.17 4.53
N ASP A 68 15.50 -22.41 3.88
CA ASP A 68 15.09 -21.55 2.78
C ASP A 68 14.67 -20.21 3.39
N LYS A 69 15.55 -19.21 3.24
CA LYS A 69 15.35 -17.85 3.73
C LYS A 69 14.04 -17.25 3.20
N ASN A 70 13.47 -17.83 2.13
CA ASN A 70 12.22 -17.44 1.53
C ASN A 70 10.96 -17.75 2.37
N LEU A 71 11.06 -18.53 3.45
CA LEU A 71 9.94 -18.82 4.37
C LEU A 71 9.84 -17.83 5.53
N PHE A 72 10.85 -16.99 5.71
CA PHE A 72 10.95 -16.08 6.84
C PHE A 72 10.59 -14.65 6.42
N ALA A 73 9.93 -13.94 7.33
CA ALA A 73 9.86 -12.51 7.32
C ALA A 73 10.55 -11.99 8.58
N TYR A 74 11.47 -11.05 8.42
CA TYR A 74 12.12 -10.42 9.55
C TYR A 74 12.22 -8.92 9.36
N THR A 75 12.13 -8.21 10.48
CA THR A 75 12.36 -6.76 10.56
C THR A 75 13.35 -6.53 11.68
N ILE A 76 14.44 -5.84 11.38
CA ILE A 76 15.45 -5.43 12.35
C ILE A 76 15.62 -3.93 12.20
N GLY A 77 15.64 -3.19 13.29
CA GLY A 77 15.81 -1.76 13.23
C GLY A 77 16.22 -1.17 14.56
N GLY A 78 16.62 0.09 14.50
CA GLY A 78 16.96 0.85 15.67
C GLY A 78 16.57 2.31 15.51
N SER A 79 16.35 2.97 16.64
CA SER A 79 16.19 4.41 16.69
C SER A 79 17.13 5.03 17.71
N ILE A 80 17.67 6.19 17.36
CA ILE A 80 18.49 7.03 18.20
C ILE A 80 17.82 8.40 18.29
N ASN A 81 17.26 8.70 19.46
CA ASN A 81 16.66 9.99 19.77
C ASN A 81 17.59 10.75 20.71
N ALA A 82 18.54 11.48 20.13
CA ALA A 82 19.54 12.27 20.83
C ALA A 82 19.78 13.61 20.12
N PHE A 83 20.20 14.63 20.87
CA PHE A 83 20.56 15.95 20.33
C PHE A 83 19.47 16.63 19.48
N ASN A 84 18.20 16.50 19.88
CA ASN A 84 17.03 16.96 19.12
C ASN A 84 16.84 16.30 17.75
N ASN A 85 17.60 15.24 17.45
CA ASN A 85 17.48 14.45 16.24
C ASN A 85 16.79 13.12 16.56
N ASN A 86 16.21 12.50 15.54
CA ASN A 86 15.62 11.18 15.65
C ASN A 86 16.03 10.37 14.43
N PHE A 87 17.17 9.72 14.56
CA PHE A 87 17.73 8.84 13.56
C PHE A 87 17.06 7.47 13.67
N ASN A 88 16.55 6.94 12.57
CA ASN A 88 15.92 5.63 12.50
C ASN A 88 16.55 4.86 11.35
N THR A 89 16.89 3.61 11.62
CA THR A 89 17.28 2.64 10.59
C THR A 89 16.40 1.40 10.71
N ARG A 90 16.04 0.82 9.58
CA ARG A 90 15.25 -0.40 9.52
C ARG A 90 15.66 -1.20 8.30
N TYR A 91 15.83 -2.50 8.50
CA TYR A 91 15.91 -3.49 7.46
C TYR A 91 14.72 -4.43 7.62
N ARG A 92 14.01 -4.69 6.52
CA ARG A 92 12.94 -5.68 6.46
C ARG A 92 13.21 -6.60 5.27
N SER A 93 13.04 -7.89 5.46
CA SER A 93 13.03 -8.86 4.38
C SER A 93 11.83 -9.78 4.57
N ASN A 94 11.05 -9.94 3.51
CA ASN A 94 9.96 -10.89 3.45
C ASN A 94 10.30 -11.88 2.34
N GLY A 95 10.46 -13.14 2.70
CA GLY A 95 10.72 -14.19 1.74
C GLY A 95 9.57 -14.42 0.77
N ALA A 96 9.86 -15.08 -0.35
CA ALA A 96 8.88 -15.32 -1.42
C ALA A 96 7.68 -16.18 -0.99
N TYR A 97 7.95 -17.17 -0.14
CA TYR A 97 6.96 -18.12 0.35
C TYR A 97 6.33 -17.70 1.68
N PHE A 98 6.71 -16.53 2.21
CA PHE A 98 6.12 -16.04 3.45
C PHE A 98 4.66 -15.61 3.23
N GLN A 99 3.75 -16.23 3.98
CA GLN A 99 2.32 -15.86 3.98
C GLN A 99 1.85 -15.42 5.37
N SER A 100 1.17 -14.27 5.44
CA SER A 100 0.52 -13.77 6.65
C SER A 100 -0.99 -13.73 6.45
N LEU A 101 -1.73 -14.38 7.34
CA LEU A 101 -3.20 -14.38 7.36
C LEU A 101 -3.78 -13.04 7.87
N ALA A 102 -3.00 -12.26 8.62
CA ALA A 102 -3.47 -11.05 9.28
C ALA A 102 -3.39 -9.81 8.38
N THR A 103 -2.41 -9.74 7.47
CA THR A 103 -2.22 -8.61 6.56
C THR A 103 -1.44 -9.04 5.32
N PRO A 104 -1.86 -8.63 4.11
CA PRO A 104 -1.07 -8.84 2.90
C PRO A 104 0.21 -8.01 2.99
N ILE A 105 1.32 -8.68 3.29
CA ILE A 105 2.65 -8.08 3.27
C ILE A 105 3.21 -8.27 1.85
N ALA A 106 3.92 -7.27 1.33
CA ALA A 106 4.67 -7.40 0.07
C ALA A 106 5.69 -8.53 0.21
N ARG A 107 5.41 -9.66 -0.44
CA ARG A 107 6.23 -10.87 -0.46
C ARG A 107 7.44 -10.65 -1.35
N ASP A 108 8.44 -11.51 -1.16
CA ASP A 108 9.61 -11.58 -2.04
C ASP A 108 10.33 -10.24 -2.20
N MET A 109 10.50 -9.52 -1.09
CA MET A 109 11.01 -8.16 -1.11
C MET A 109 11.85 -7.87 0.13
N ALA A 110 13.03 -7.29 -0.09
CA ALA A 110 13.85 -6.70 0.96
C ALA A 110 13.76 -5.18 0.89
N THR A 111 13.87 -4.50 2.02
CA THR A 111 13.88 -3.04 2.10
C THR A 111 14.83 -2.61 3.20
N PHE A 112 15.77 -1.73 2.87
CA PHE A 112 16.57 -0.98 3.82
C PHE A 112 16.11 0.47 3.85
N GLU A 113 15.88 1.01 5.04
CA GLU A 113 15.41 2.35 5.29
C GLU A 113 16.32 3.03 6.30
N ILE A 114 16.68 4.28 6.01
CA ILE A 114 17.39 5.17 6.91
C ILE A 114 16.67 6.52 6.88
N SER A 115 16.45 7.12 8.03
CA SER A 115 15.84 8.44 8.12
C SER A 115 16.37 9.19 9.33
N ASP A 116 16.46 10.50 9.21
CA ASP A 116 16.71 11.37 10.34
C ASP A 116 15.71 12.51 10.33
N ARG A 117 15.24 12.87 11.53
CA ARG A 117 14.39 14.02 11.77
C ARG A 117 15.08 14.96 12.75
N VAL A 118 15.56 16.07 12.23
CA VAL A 118 16.15 17.16 13.00
C VAL A 118 15.05 18.10 13.46
N ARG A 119 15.00 18.39 14.77
CA ARG A 119 14.07 19.35 15.36
C ARG A 119 14.80 20.67 15.61
N LEU A 120 14.35 21.72 14.95
CA LEU A 120 14.92 23.07 15.00
C LEU A 120 13.93 24.04 15.62
N TRP A 121 14.45 25.19 16.05
CA TRP A 121 13.67 26.32 16.59
C TRP A 121 12.62 25.89 17.63
N GLN A 122 13.06 25.20 18.69
CA GLN A 122 12.18 24.72 19.78
C GLN A 122 11.02 23.84 19.28
N ASN A 123 11.30 22.91 18.37
CA ASN A 123 10.32 21.99 17.78
C ASN A 123 9.24 22.69 16.92
N ARG A 124 9.61 23.81 16.28
CA ARG A 124 8.73 24.51 15.33
C ARG A 124 9.09 24.19 13.89
N ILE A 125 10.34 23.85 13.61
CA ILE A 125 10.78 23.41 12.29
C ILE A 125 11.29 21.99 12.41
N PHE A 126 10.79 21.10 11.56
CA PHE A 126 11.25 19.73 11.45
C PHE A 126 11.79 19.52 10.05
N VAL A 127 13.04 19.10 9.95
CA VAL A 127 13.65 18.69 8.69
C VAL A 127 13.83 17.19 8.76
N THR A 128 13.23 16.47 7.81
CA THR A 128 13.31 15.01 7.73
C THR A 128 13.94 14.61 6.41
N GLY A 129 15.08 13.94 6.46
CA GLY A 129 15.67 13.25 5.32
C GLY A 129 15.43 11.76 5.45
N SER A 130 15.11 11.08 4.34
CA SER A 130 14.94 9.63 4.32
C SER A 130 15.47 9.04 3.04
N TYR A 131 16.13 7.90 3.14
CA TYR A 131 16.51 7.07 2.01
C TYR A 131 16.01 5.66 2.25
N ALA A 132 15.35 5.09 1.24
CA ALA A 132 14.94 3.71 1.24
C ALA A 132 15.40 3.04 -0.06
N THR A 133 15.86 1.81 0.03
CA THR A 133 16.11 0.96 -1.13
C THR A 133 15.41 -0.37 -0.91
N SER A 134 14.80 -0.90 -1.96
CA SER A 134 14.12 -2.18 -1.95
C SER A 134 14.42 -2.95 -3.22
N GLU A 135 14.57 -4.25 -3.06
CA GLU A 135 14.79 -5.20 -4.14
C GLU A 135 13.71 -6.28 -4.01
N ASN A 136 13.08 -6.66 -5.13
CA ASN A 136 12.18 -7.81 -5.18
C ASN A 136 12.92 -9.06 -5.67
N ASN A 137 12.23 -10.20 -5.78
CA ASN A 137 12.81 -11.42 -6.36
C ASN A 137 14.01 -11.97 -5.57
N LEU A 138 13.89 -12.00 -4.24
CA LEU A 138 14.88 -12.57 -3.34
C LEU A 138 15.12 -14.06 -3.61
N ALA A 139 14.06 -14.77 -4.03
CA ALA A 139 14.12 -16.18 -4.42
C ALA A 139 14.77 -16.40 -5.79
N LYS A 140 14.97 -15.34 -6.60
CA LYS A 140 15.52 -15.39 -7.96
C LYS A 140 14.76 -16.32 -8.91
N THR A 141 13.45 -16.47 -8.70
CA THR A 141 12.57 -17.28 -9.54
C THR A 141 12.02 -16.51 -10.73
N ASN A 142 12.02 -15.18 -10.67
CA ASN A 142 11.63 -14.30 -11.76
C ASN A 142 12.87 -13.80 -12.52
N SER A 143 12.77 -13.63 -13.84
CA SER A 143 13.82 -12.97 -14.62
C SER A 143 13.88 -11.47 -14.32
N ASN A 144 12.77 -10.86 -13.91
CA ASN A 144 12.60 -9.43 -13.66
C ASN A 144 12.91 -9.03 -12.20
N THR A 145 14.18 -8.91 -11.85
CA THR A 145 14.59 -8.31 -10.56
C THR A 145 14.55 -6.79 -10.69
N LEU A 146 13.83 -6.14 -9.79
CA LEU A 146 13.64 -4.70 -9.78
C LEU A 146 14.15 -4.11 -8.48
N GLU A 147 15.08 -3.17 -8.63
CA GLU A 147 15.54 -2.30 -7.57
C GLU A 147 14.73 -1.00 -7.58
N THR A 148 14.19 -0.63 -6.44
CA THR A 148 13.50 0.66 -6.22
C THR A 148 14.23 1.41 -5.12
N SER A 149 14.67 2.62 -5.40
CA SER A 149 15.23 3.52 -4.38
C SER A 149 14.38 4.78 -4.27
N ASN A 150 14.23 5.30 -3.06
CA ASN A 150 13.48 6.50 -2.77
C ASN A 150 14.29 7.42 -1.87
N LEU A 151 14.59 8.62 -2.35
CA LEU A 151 15.17 9.70 -1.57
C LEU A 151 14.10 10.75 -1.28
N GLY A 152 13.74 10.88 -0.01
CA GLY A 152 12.75 11.82 0.49
C GLY A 152 13.38 12.92 1.34
N PHE A 153 12.89 14.15 1.16
CA PHE A 153 13.24 15.28 2.00
C PHE A 153 11.98 16.10 2.31
N ASN A 154 11.71 16.32 3.59
CA ASN A 154 10.51 17.01 4.06
C ASN A 154 10.87 18.10 5.07
N VAL A 155 10.27 19.27 4.92
CA VAL A 155 10.36 20.37 5.87
C VAL A 155 8.96 20.68 6.37
N SER A 156 8.76 20.57 7.68
CA SER A 156 7.49 20.90 8.34
C SER A 156 7.68 22.06 9.30
N LEU A 157 6.81 23.05 9.19
CA LEU A 157 6.74 24.25 10.00
C LEU A 157 5.46 24.24 10.83
N PHE A 158 5.60 24.39 12.14
CA PHE A 158 4.53 24.46 13.13
C PHE A 158 4.70 25.73 13.95
N LEU A 159 3.99 26.79 13.56
CA LEU A 159 3.99 28.06 14.28
C LEU A 159 2.72 28.19 15.12
N PRO A 160 2.80 28.72 16.35
CA PRO A 160 1.61 28.97 17.15
C PRO A 160 0.62 29.89 16.42
N LYS A 161 -0.67 29.52 16.44
CA LYS A 161 -1.78 30.29 15.84
C LYS A 161 -1.70 30.52 14.31
N LEU A 162 -0.79 29.84 13.63
CA LEU A 162 -0.72 29.83 12.17
C LEU A 162 -0.95 28.42 11.63
N PRO A 163 -1.36 28.27 10.37
CA PRO A 163 -1.39 26.98 9.72
C PRO A 163 -0.02 26.32 9.78
N SER A 164 -0.02 25.02 10.07
CA SER A 164 1.15 24.20 9.80
C SER A 164 1.38 24.13 8.30
N LEU A 165 2.65 24.04 7.88
CA LEU A 165 3.04 23.91 6.49
C LEU A 165 4.08 22.81 6.37
N THR A 166 3.87 21.86 5.48
CA THR A 166 4.84 20.82 5.13
C THR A 166 5.11 20.87 3.65
N VAL A 167 6.38 20.92 3.28
CA VAL A 167 6.84 20.79 1.90
C VAL A 167 7.73 19.55 1.82
N GLY A 168 7.39 18.65 0.91
CA GLY A 168 8.08 17.38 0.73
C GLY A 168 8.49 17.18 -0.72
N ILE A 169 9.73 16.77 -0.94
CA ILE A 169 10.20 16.26 -2.23
C ILE A 169 10.55 14.78 -2.07
N ASN A 170 10.17 13.96 -3.04
CA ASN A 170 10.58 12.57 -3.13
C ASN A 170 11.12 12.29 -4.52
N ASN A 171 12.17 11.50 -4.61
CA ASN A 171 12.76 11.04 -5.85
C ASN A 171 12.85 9.52 -5.82
N ILE A 172 12.00 8.88 -6.62
CA ILE A 172 11.86 7.43 -6.68
C ILE A 172 12.51 6.96 -7.99
N LYS A 173 13.60 6.22 -7.90
CA LYS A 173 14.22 5.56 -9.05
C LYS A 173 13.83 4.08 -9.03
N ARG A 174 13.45 3.56 -10.20
CA ARG A 174 13.18 2.13 -10.44
C ARG A 174 14.05 1.66 -11.58
N ASP A 175 14.72 0.53 -11.39
CA ASP A 175 15.72 0.02 -12.32
C ASP A 175 15.80 -1.51 -12.22
N ASN A 176 15.85 -2.22 -13.35
CA ASN A 176 16.10 -3.66 -13.39
C ASN A 176 17.39 -4.05 -14.11
N ASN A 177 18.26 -3.09 -14.41
CA ASN A 177 19.58 -3.29 -15.03
C ASN A 177 19.56 -4.11 -16.34
N PHE A 178 18.44 -4.14 -17.05
CA PHE A 178 18.36 -4.78 -18.36
C PHE A 178 18.99 -3.93 -19.47
N ALA A 179 19.26 -4.59 -20.59
CA ALA A 179 19.81 -3.90 -21.74
C ALA A 179 18.68 -3.14 -22.46
N TYR A 180 19.00 -1.96 -22.99
CA TYR A 180 18.06 -1.11 -23.72
C TYR A 180 18.34 -1.11 -25.23
N SER A 181 19.29 -1.91 -25.69
CA SER A 181 19.62 -2.02 -27.12
C SER A 181 20.45 -3.26 -27.43
N GLY A 182 20.46 -3.65 -28.71
CA GLY A 182 21.31 -4.72 -29.23
C GLY A 182 20.82 -6.14 -28.93
N PRO A 183 21.64 -7.17 -29.21
CA PRO A 183 21.25 -8.58 -29.11
C PRO A 183 20.75 -8.99 -27.72
N LYS A 184 21.31 -8.38 -26.66
CA LYS A 184 20.91 -8.66 -25.27
C LYS A 184 19.47 -8.26 -24.96
N LEU A 185 18.95 -7.21 -25.60
CA LEU A 185 17.54 -6.81 -25.45
C LEU A 185 16.62 -7.84 -26.11
N ALA A 186 16.98 -8.36 -27.29
CA ALA A 186 16.20 -9.39 -27.98
C ALA A 186 16.11 -10.67 -27.13
N ASP A 187 17.25 -11.14 -26.62
CA ASP A 187 17.31 -12.31 -25.73
C ASP A 187 16.48 -12.11 -24.44
N GLN A 188 16.45 -10.88 -23.90
CA GLN A 188 15.66 -10.54 -22.72
C GLN A 188 14.16 -10.58 -23.01
N LEU A 189 13.72 -9.95 -24.11
CA LEU A 189 12.31 -9.93 -24.50
C LEU A 189 11.77 -11.33 -24.83
N ASP A 190 12.56 -12.19 -25.48
CA ASP A 190 12.19 -13.59 -25.76
C ASP A 190 11.97 -14.40 -24.48
N ASN A 191 12.67 -14.04 -23.39
CA ASN A 191 12.50 -14.63 -22.06
C ASN A 191 11.49 -13.88 -21.18
N ASN A 192 10.63 -13.05 -21.77
CA ASN A 192 9.62 -12.23 -21.08
C ASN A 192 10.21 -11.30 -19.99
N ALA A 193 11.48 -10.95 -20.11
CA ALA A 193 12.13 -9.94 -19.29
C ALA A 193 11.82 -8.55 -19.86
N ARG A 194 11.23 -7.68 -19.04
CA ARG A 194 10.76 -6.35 -19.46
C ARG A 194 11.66 -5.27 -18.90
N PRO A 195 12.45 -4.54 -19.72
CA PRO A 195 13.28 -3.43 -19.24
C PRO A 195 12.45 -2.41 -18.47
N GLU A 196 12.99 -1.93 -17.35
CA GLU A 196 12.39 -0.86 -16.56
C GLU A 196 13.52 0.05 -16.07
N GLU A 197 13.52 1.30 -16.52
CA GLU A 197 14.31 2.37 -15.91
C GLU A 197 13.50 3.66 -15.91
N ASN A 198 13.07 4.08 -14.73
CA ASN A 198 12.32 5.31 -14.59
C ASN A 198 12.66 6.06 -13.31
N VAL A 199 12.47 7.38 -13.38
CA VAL A 199 12.65 8.29 -12.27
C VAL A 199 11.36 9.07 -12.07
N THR A 200 10.74 8.92 -10.90
CA THR A 200 9.56 9.65 -10.50
C THR A 200 9.90 10.68 -9.44
N LYS A 201 9.75 11.95 -9.78
CA LYS A 201 9.89 13.08 -8.84
C LYS A 201 8.52 13.49 -8.35
N VAL A 202 8.37 13.65 -7.04
CA VAL A 202 7.13 14.10 -6.40
C VAL A 202 7.43 15.33 -5.56
N LEU A 203 6.72 16.42 -5.80
CA LEU A 203 6.67 17.60 -4.93
C LEU A 203 5.31 17.63 -4.25
N SER A 204 5.29 17.72 -2.94
CA SER A 204 4.07 17.79 -2.13
C SER A 204 4.12 19.01 -1.22
N ILE A 205 2.99 19.69 -1.08
CA ILE A 205 2.79 20.81 -0.18
C ILE A 205 1.50 20.52 0.58
N SER A 206 1.56 20.50 1.91
CA SER A 206 0.40 20.30 2.76
C SER A 206 0.34 21.38 3.82
N THR A 207 -0.84 21.96 4.03
CA THR A 207 -1.07 22.92 5.10
C THR A 207 -2.29 22.53 5.90
N SER A 208 -2.21 22.65 7.23
CA SER A 208 -3.30 22.27 8.12
C SER A 208 -3.48 23.29 9.24
N TYR A 209 -4.73 23.68 9.49
CA TYR A 209 -5.07 24.68 10.49
C TYR A 209 -6.33 24.29 11.26
N GLY A 210 -6.19 24.27 12.59
CA GLY A 210 -7.29 24.11 13.52
C GLY A 210 -7.81 25.47 13.97
N PHE A 211 -9.12 25.67 13.93
CA PHE A 211 -9.76 26.91 14.38
C PHE A 211 -11.12 26.61 15.02
N ASN A 212 -11.54 27.50 15.91
CA ASN A 212 -12.87 27.44 16.50
C ASN A 212 -13.78 28.44 15.80
N ALA A 213 -14.97 28.02 15.40
CA ALA A 213 -16.00 28.90 14.86
C ALA A 213 -17.39 28.36 15.26
N ALA A 214 -18.33 29.25 15.58
CA ALA A 214 -19.68 28.87 16.04
C ALA A 214 -19.66 27.83 17.19
N ASP A 215 -18.75 28.02 18.15
CA ASP A 215 -18.46 27.10 19.26
C ASP A 215 -18.05 25.68 18.85
N MET A 216 -17.76 25.43 17.58
CA MET A 216 -17.29 24.14 17.06
C MET A 216 -15.80 24.21 16.80
N ARG A 217 -15.12 23.06 16.91
CA ARG A 217 -13.71 22.93 16.55
C ARG A 217 -13.61 22.39 15.14
N HIS A 218 -12.98 23.16 14.26
CA HIS A 218 -12.70 22.78 12.89
C HIS A 218 -11.22 22.47 12.71
N ASN A 219 -10.91 21.54 11.81
CA ASN A 219 -9.57 21.33 11.30
C ASN A 219 -9.61 21.19 9.78
N ALA A 220 -9.01 22.16 9.09
CA ALA A 220 -8.93 22.22 7.64
C ALA A 220 -7.52 21.83 7.18
N THR A 221 -7.43 20.96 6.18
CA THR A 221 -6.17 20.50 5.59
C THR A 221 -6.25 20.62 4.08
N LEU A 222 -5.28 21.31 3.49
CA LEU A 222 -5.09 21.44 2.05
C LEU A 222 -3.81 20.70 1.67
N THR A 223 -3.86 19.89 0.62
CA THR A 223 -2.71 19.16 0.08
C THR A 223 -2.64 19.37 -1.42
N LEU A 224 -1.47 19.73 -1.91
CA LEU A 224 -1.11 19.85 -3.31
C LEU A 224 0.02 18.86 -3.56
N SER A 225 -0.03 18.14 -4.68
CA SER A 225 1.09 17.30 -5.08
C SER A 225 1.22 17.28 -6.59
N ASN A 226 2.46 17.40 -7.06
CA ASN A 226 2.84 17.21 -8.45
C ASN A 226 3.79 16.02 -8.51
N SER A 227 3.56 15.12 -9.46
CA SER A 227 4.51 14.06 -9.77
C SER A 227 4.82 14.04 -11.25
N LYS A 228 6.09 13.80 -11.59
CA LYS A 228 6.56 13.57 -12.96
C LYS A 228 7.40 12.30 -12.97
N LYS A 229 7.00 11.34 -13.79
CA LYS A 229 7.74 10.14 -14.13
C LYS A 229 8.39 10.35 -15.49
N ASP A 230 9.71 10.21 -15.51
CA ASP A 230 10.52 10.15 -16.72
C ASP A 230 10.93 8.68 -16.93
N ASP A 231 10.49 8.06 -18.02
CA ASP A 231 10.70 6.66 -18.36
C ASP A 231 11.67 6.55 -19.54
N LYS A 232 12.83 5.94 -19.33
CA LYS A 232 13.84 5.79 -20.40
C LYS A 232 13.52 4.65 -21.36
N THR A 233 12.59 3.77 -21.02
CA THR A 233 12.20 2.64 -21.87
C THR A 233 11.24 3.06 -22.98
N GLN A 234 10.80 4.31 -22.98
CA GLN A 234 9.90 4.87 -23.99
C GLN A 234 10.47 4.81 -25.41
N ASP A 235 11.79 4.91 -25.58
CA ASP A 235 12.43 4.98 -26.89
C ASP A 235 12.77 3.58 -27.46
N LEU A 236 12.31 2.52 -26.80
CA LEU A 236 12.50 1.14 -27.25
C LEU A 236 11.54 0.82 -28.40
N ASP A 237 11.96 1.14 -29.62
CA ASP A 237 11.27 0.78 -30.87
C ASP A 237 11.48 -0.71 -31.19
N THR A 238 10.78 -1.58 -30.46
CA THR A 238 10.84 -3.04 -30.67
C THR A 238 9.44 -3.64 -30.71
N ILE A 239 9.22 -4.55 -31.66
CA ILE A 239 7.91 -5.05 -32.13
C ILE A 239 7.06 -5.74 -31.04
N ASN A 240 7.61 -6.02 -29.85
CA ASN A 240 6.92 -6.74 -28.77
C ASN A 240 7.01 -6.07 -27.39
N TYR A 241 7.39 -4.79 -27.31
CA TYR A 241 7.49 -4.08 -26.04
C TYR A 241 6.68 -2.77 -26.07
N ILE A 242 5.68 -2.67 -25.18
CA ILE A 242 4.90 -1.44 -24.98
C ILE A 242 5.41 -0.78 -23.69
N PRO A 243 6.22 0.28 -23.77
CA PRO A 243 6.67 0.99 -22.58
C PRO A 243 5.51 1.65 -21.85
N THR A 244 5.67 1.79 -20.54
CA THR A 244 4.70 2.53 -19.71
C THR A 244 4.74 4.04 -19.92
N GLY A 245 5.81 4.54 -20.55
CA GLY A 245 5.97 5.93 -20.97
C GLY A 245 6.08 6.94 -19.82
N ASN A 246 6.28 8.20 -20.22
CA ASN A 246 6.29 9.30 -19.27
C ASN A 246 4.88 9.53 -18.69
N ALA A 247 4.85 9.94 -17.43
CA ALA A 247 3.61 10.30 -16.77
C ALA A 247 3.76 11.59 -15.97
N LYS A 248 2.70 12.39 -15.92
CA LYS A 248 2.58 13.54 -15.03
C LYS A 248 1.27 13.44 -14.28
N ASN A 249 1.25 13.87 -13.02
CA ASN A 249 0.02 13.97 -12.25
C ASN A 249 0.08 15.19 -11.34
N ASN A 250 -1.01 15.95 -11.31
CA ASN A 250 -1.23 17.05 -10.40
C ASN A 250 -2.45 16.72 -9.56
N SER A 251 -2.30 16.65 -8.25
CA SER A 251 -3.39 16.39 -7.33
C SER A 251 -3.58 17.51 -6.33
N PHE A 252 -4.84 17.77 -6.01
CA PHE A 252 -5.35 18.72 -5.04
C PHE A 252 -6.25 17.97 -4.07
N GLY A 253 -6.15 18.25 -2.78
CA GLY A 253 -6.99 17.68 -1.75
C GLY A 253 -7.33 18.71 -0.69
N LEU A 254 -8.60 18.87 -0.37
CA LEU A 254 -9.10 19.68 0.74
C LEU A 254 -9.90 18.77 1.67
N SER A 255 -9.61 18.82 2.96
CA SER A 255 -10.35 18.10 3.99
C SER A 255 -10.71 19.07 5.10
N VAL A 256 -11.97 19.11 5.49
CA VAL A 256 -12.44 19.86 6.66
C VAL A 256 -13.15 18.90 7.59
N SER A 257 -12.66 18.80 8.81
CA SER A 257 -13.29 18.02 9.88
C SER A 257 -13.82 18.97 10.94
N THR A 258 -15.00 18.67 11.46
CA THR A 258 -15.69 19.48 12.48
C THR A 258 -16.07 18.58 13.64
N GLU A 259 -15.67 18.97 14.84
CA GLU A 259 -16.12 18.42 16.10
C GLU A 259 -17.18 19.36 16.68
N TRP A 260 -18.40 18.84 16.81
CA TRP A 260 -19.55 19.59 17.30
C TRP A 260 -19.61 19.54 18.83
N ASN A 261 -20.38 20.44 19.44
CA ASN A 261 -20.57 20.47 20.91
C ASN A 261 -21.46 19.35 21.46
N PHE A 262 -22.16 18.66 20.57
CA PHE A 262 -22.83 17.39 20.85
C PHE A 262 -22.00 16.27 20.20
N PRO A 263 -22.23 14.98 20.51
CA PRO A 263 -21.30 13.90 20.18
C PRO A 263 -21.30 13.50 18.69
N LEU A 264 -21.25 14.48 17.79
CA LEU A 264 -21.14 14.36 16.35
C LEU A 264 -19.77 14.85 15.90
N ARG A 265 -19.17 14.11 14.99
CA ARG A 265 -18.02 14.53 14.20
C ARG A 265 -18.39 14.44 12.74
N THR A 266 -18.15 15.49 11.97
CA THR A 266 -18.36 15.47 10.53
C THR A 266 -17.06 15.70 9.80
N SER A 267 -16.96 15.18 8.58
CA SER A 267 -15.86 15.48 7.68
C SER A 267 -16.36 15.70 6.26
N VAL A 268 -15.80 16.68 5.58
CA VAL A 268 -16.01 16.94 4.16
C VAL A 268 -14.65 16.89 3.48
N ASN A 269 -14.54 16.09 2.43
CA ASN A 269 -13.31 15.85 1.70
C ASN A 269 -13.57 16.13 0.23
N PHE A 270 -12.67 16.84 -0.41
CA PHE A 270 -12.62 17.02 -1.84
C PHE A 270 -11.23 16.69 -2.31
N ALA A 271 -11.10 15.86 -3.34
CA ALA A 271 -9.84 15.57 -3.99
C ALA A 271 -10.04 15.70 -5.50
N ALA A 272 -9.04 16.20 -6.20
CA ALA A 272 -9.00 16.21 -7.65
C ALA A 272 -7.59 15.87 -8.11
N SER A 273 -7.47 15.15 -9.22
CA SER A 273 -6.20 14.86 -9.84
C SER A 273 -6.32 14.95 -11.35
N ASN A 274 -5.32 15.55 -11.98
CA ASN A 274 -5.21 15.64 -13.43
C ASN A 274 -3.84 15.08 -13.82
N GLY A 275 -3.85 14.01 -14.59
CA GLY A 275 -2.65 13.36 -15.08
C GLY A 275 -2.65 13.19 -16.59
N THR A 276 -1.46 12.97 -17.12
CA THR A 276 -1.21 12.61 -18.50
C THR A 276 -0.28 11.42 -18.51
N THR A 277 -0.60 10.42 -19.30
CA THR A 277 0.27 9.27 -19.55
C THR A 277 0.51 9.16 -21.05
N GLN A 278 1.76 8.98 -21.43
CA GLN A 278 2.11 8.58 -22.78
C GLN A 278 1.95 7.06 -22.85
N ALA A 279 1.06 6.60 -23.73
CA ALA A 279 0.97 5.19 -24.09
C ALA A 279 1.41 5.10 -25.55
N LEU A 280 2.36 4.24 -25.87
CA LEU A 280 2.69 3.93 -27.26
C LEU A 280 1.72 2.85 -27.74
N ASP A 281 1.31 2.91 -29.01
CA ASP A 281 0.55 1.81 -29.61
C ASP A 281 1.47 0.63 -29.93
N THR A 282 0.88 -0.50 -30.31
CA THR A 282 1.57 -1.71 -30.75
C THR A 282 2.48 -1.52 -31.98
N ASN A 283 2.48 -0.37 -32.63
CA ASN A 283 3.33 -0.06 -33.78
C ASN A 283 4.41 1.00 -33.46
N GLY A 284 4.62 1.34 -32.17
CA GLY A 284 5.60 2.34 -31.78
C GLY A 284 5.22 3.77 -32.19
N VAL A 285 3.96 4.00 -32.61
CA VAL A 285 3.46 5.33 -32.95
C VAL A 285 2.96 6.00 -31.68
N ASP A 286 3.42 7.23 -31.44
CA ASP A 286 2.96 8.09 -30.34
C ASP A 286 1.43 8.19 -30.36
N VAL A 287 0.77 7.49 -29.44
CA VAL A 287 -0.66 7.72 -29.20
C VAL A 287 -0.73 8.98 -28.36
N ASN A 288 -1.44 9.98 -28.89
CA ASN A 288 -1.76 11.24 -28.22
C ASN A 288 -1.86 11.08 -26.69
N ASP A 289 -1.15 11.94 -25.94
CA ASP A 289 -1.15 12.00 -24.46
C ASP A 289 -2.53 11.65 -23.88
N THR A 290 -2.64 10.50 -23.20
CA THR A 290 -3.90 10.09 -22.59
C THR A 290 -4.10 10.91 -21.32
N LYS A 291 -5.05 11.85 -21.39
CA LYS A 291 -5.43 12.68 -20.26
C LYS A 291 -6.37 11.92 -19.33
N THR A 292 -5.98 11.85 -18.07
CA THR A 292 -6.76 11.26 -17.00
C THR A 292 -7.14 12.33 -15.99
N THR A 293 -8.42 12.46 -15.66
CA THR A 293 -8.85 13.40 -14.60
C THR A 293 -9.74 12.67 -13.63
N ALA A 294 -9.47 12.76 -12.34
CA ALA A 294 -10.33 12.24 -11.29
C ALA A 294 -10.73 13.37 -10.35
N SER A 295 -11.95 13.35 -9.85
CA SER A 295 -12.36 14.16 -8.72
C SER A 295 -13.24 13.34 -7.79
N THR A 296 -13.11 13.56 -6.50
CA THR A 296 -13.93 12.92 -5.48
C THR A 296 -14.38 13.97 -4.49
N PHE A 297 -15.68 14.02 -4.26
CA PHE A 297 -16.27 14.74 -3.14
C PHE A 297 -16.81 13.72 -2.15
N GLY A 298 -16.59 13.91 -0.86
CA GLY A 298 -17.08 13.03 0.18
C GLY A 298 -17.54 13.82 1.38
N ALA A 299 -18.63 13.39 2.00
CA ALA A 299 -19.10 13.91 3.27
C ALA A 299 -19.44 12.75 4.19
N SER A 300 -19.05 12.82 5.46
CA SER A 300 -19.35 11.80 6.45
C SER A 300 -19.65 12.39 7.82
N GLY A 301 -20.34 11.60 8.64
CA GLY A 301 -20.64 11.89 10.03
C GLY A 301 -20.50 10.64 10.89
N ASP A 302 -20.00 10.81 12.11
CA ASP A 302 -19.98 9.82 13.18
C ASP A 302 -20.63 10.44 14.41
N TYR A 303 -21.71 9.81 14.89
CA TYR A 303 -22.46 10.24 16.06
C TYR A 303 -22.34 9.18 17.16
N ALA A 304 -21.81 9.55 18.33
CA ALA A 304 -21.80 8.67 19.50
C ALA A 304 -23.16 8.71 20.21
N LEU A 305 -23.99 7.69 19.93
CA LEU A 305 -25.30 7.48 20.54
C LEU A 305 -25.19 7.11 22.03
N LEU A 306 -24.14 6.36 22.39
CA LEU A 306 -23.82 5.99 23.76
C LEU A 306 -22.32 6.11 23.96
N ASN A 307 -21.90 6.74 25.06
CA ASN A 307 -20.50 6.83 25.44
C ASN A 307 -20.38 6.75 26.96
N LYS A 308 -20.49 5.54 27.49
CA LYS A 308 -20.21 5.19 28.89
C LYS A 308 -18.86 4.47 28.97
N ASP A 309 -18.27 4.42 30.16
CA ASP A 309 -16.88 3.99 30.37
C ASP A 309 -16.52 2.67 29.67
N ASP A 310 -17.40 1.66 29.75
CA ASP A 310 -17.20 0.35 29.13
C ASP A 310 -18.06 0.09 27.89
N MET A 311 -18.98 1.02 27.55
CA MET A 311 -19.94 0.83 26.46
C MET A 311 -20.01 2.04 25.54
N LYS A 312 -19.70 1.84 24.26
CA LYS A 312 -19.74 2.89 23.24
C LYS A 312 -20.53 2.42 22.03
N LEU A 313 -21.56 3.17 21.66
CA LEU A 313 -22.33 2.95 20.44
C LEU A 313 -22.16 4.17 19.54
N ASN A 314 -21.63 3.96 18.35
CA ASN A 314 -21.50 4.98 17.32
C ASN A 314 -22.37 4.59 16.13
N ALA A 315 -23.16 5.53 15.61
CA ALA A 315 -23.74 5.42 14.27
C ALA A 315 -22.93 6.32 13.35
N TYR A 316 -22.57 5.82 12.18
CA TYR A 316 -21.82 6.59 11.20
C TYR A 316 -22.40 6.42 9.81
N GLY A 317 -22.16 7.41 8.98
CA GLY A 317 -22.59 7.38 7.60
C GLY A 317 -21.78 8.34 6.75
N GLY A 318 -21.80 8.12 5.45
CA GLY A 318 -21.15 9.01 4.52
C GLY A 318 -21.57 8.76 3.08
N ILE A 319 -21.40 9.78 2.27
CA ILE A 319 -21.61 9.76 0.84
C ILE A 319 -20.34 10.20 0.15
N SER A 320 -19.96 9.55 -0.93
CA SER A 320 -18.89 10.01 -1.81
C SER A 320 -19.32 9.96 -3.28
N LEU A 321 -18.95 10.99 -4.02
CA LEU A 321 -19.17 11.15 -5.45
C LEU A 321 -17.80 11.21 -6.11
N THR A 322 -17.43 10.18 -6.85
CA THR A 322 -16.19 10.12 -7.61
C THR A 322 -16.49 10.25 -9.09
N SER A 323 -15.87 11.19 -9.77
CA SER A 323 -15.88 11.33 -11.22
C SER A 323 -14.50 10.99 -11.74
N PHE A 324 -14.43 10.16 -12.76
CA PHE A 324 -13.20 9.76 -13.43
C PHE A 324 -13.38 9.94 -14.93
N LYS A 325 -12.38 10.49 -15.59
CA LYS A 325 -12.29 10.57 -17.03
C LYS A 325 -10.97 9.97 -17.47
N PHE A 326 -11.01 9.01 -18.38
CA PHE A 326 -9.84 8.39 -18.99
C PHE A 326 -10.06 8.21 -20.48
N ALA A 327 -9.07 8.57 -21.30
CA ALA A 327 -9.15 8.46 -22.76
C ALA A 327 -10.44 9.04 -23.38
N GLY A 328 -11.01 10.09 -22.78
CA GLY A 328 -12.28 10.69 -23.23
C GLY A 328 -13.52 10.18 -22.51
N ASP A 329 -13.51 8.95 -22.01
CA ASP A 329 -14.63 8.31 -21.33
C ASP A 329 -14.81 8.79 -19.91
N LYS A 330 -16.00 9.31 -19.61
CA LYS A 330 -16.40 9.77 -18.27
C LYS A 330 -17.19 8.67 -17.55
N THR A 331 -16.77 8.35 -16.34
CA THR A 331 -17.46 7.45 -15.42
C THR A 331 -17.64 8.14 -14.08
N SER A 332 -18.81 7.99 -13.49
CA SER A 332 -19.10 8.54 -12.16
C SER A 332 -19.58 7.44 -11.26
N LEU A 333 -19.06 7.43 -10.04
CA LEU A 333 -19.37 6.49 -8.98
C LEU A 333 -19.96 7.26 -7.81
N THR A 334 -21.07 6.77 -7.28
CA THR A 334 -21.66 7.24 -6.03
C THR A 334 -21.57 6.11 -5.02
N THR A 335 -20.95 6.37 -3.87
CA THR A 335 -20.90 5.44 -2.75
C THR A 335 -21.66 6.03 -1.56
N LEU A 336 -22.53 5.23 -0.96
CA LEU A 336 -23.20 5.52 0.30
C LEU A 336 -22.79 4.44 1.30
N THR A 337 -22.26 4.87 2.44
CA THR A 337 -21.90 4.01 3.56
C THR A 337 -22.78 4.37 4.74
N LEU A 338 -23.35 3.37 5.39
CA LEU A 338 -24.08 3.51 6.65
C LEU A 338 -23.65 2.38 7.57
N GLY A 339 -23.41 2.66 8.84
CA GLY A 339 -23.02 1.63 9.77
C GLY A 339 -23.16 2.01 11.23
N GLN A 340 -22.99 1.00 12.07
CA GLN A 340 -22.97 1.11 13.52
C GLN A 340 -21.75 0.37 14.05
N ARG A 341 -21.14 0.93 15.08
CA ARG A 341 -20.06 0.31 15.84
C ARG A 341 -20.47 0.25 17.30
N PHE A 342 -20.47 -0.95 17.85
CA PHE A 342 -20.81 -1.18 19.24
C PHE A 342 -19.65 -1.83 19.98
N ASN A 343 -19.07 -1.07 20.91
CA ASN A 343 -18.14 -1.58 21.91
C ASN A 343 -18.97 -1.87 23.16
N PHE A 344 -19.14 -3.14 23.51
CA PHE A 344 -19.95 -3.53 24.67
C PHE A 344 -19.11 -3.95 25.87
N MET A 345 -17.81 -4.23 25.64
CA MET A 345 -16.81 -4.46 26.66
C MET A 345 -15.46 -3.93 26.18
N LYS A 346 -14.53 -3.72 27.12
CA LYS A 346 -13.15 -3.40 26.81
C LYS A 346 -12.57 -4.47 25.88
N ASN A 347 -12.04 -4.03 24.74
CA ASN A 347 -11.48 -4.87 23.68
C ASN A 347 -12.46 -5.68 22.82
N HIS A 348 -13.77 -5.56 23.02
CA HIS A 348 -14.78 -6.25 22.21
C HIS A 348 -15.53 -5.24 21.33
N THR A 349 -15.42 -5.38 20.01
CA THR A 349 -16.09 -4.48 19.06
C THR A 349 -16.94 -5.26 18.07
N PHE A 350 -18.19 -4.86 17.92
CA PHE A 350 -19.08 -5.35 16.86
C PHE A 350 -19.36 -4.24 15.84
N TYR A 351 -19.32 -4.60 14.57
CA TYR A 351 -19.58 -3.72 13.43
C TYR A 351 -20.75 -4.26 12.63
N LEU A 352 -21.65 -3.36 12.27
CA LEU A 352 -22.70 -3.61 11.29
C LEU A 352 -22.63 -2.49 10.25
N ASP A 353 -22.33 -2.80 9.00
CA ASP A 353 -22.27 -1.77 7.96
C ASP A 353 -22.84 -2.22 6.62
N ARG A 354 -23.29 -1.23 5.85
CA ARG A 354 -23.78 -1.38 4.50
C ARG A 354 -23.09 -0.37 3.60
N ASN A 355 -22.51 -0.86 2.52
CA ASN A 355 -21.89 -0.06 1.48
C ASN A 355 -22.67 -0.26 0.17
N LEU A 356 -23.21 0.83 -0.35
CA LEU A 356 -23.93 0.88 -1.61
C LEU A 356 -23.10 1.69 -2.61
N THR A 357 -22.69 1.07 -3.71
CA THR A 357 -21.87 1.69 -4.74
C THR A 357 -22.58 1.60 -6.08
N SER A 358 -22.93 2.74 -6.66
CA SER A 358 -23.66 2.82 -7.94
C SER A 358 -22.86 3.58 -9.00
N GLY A 359 -23.08 3.26 -10.27
CA GLY A 359 -22.38 3.87 -11.41
C GLY A 359 -21.19 3.06 -11.93
N ILE A 360 -21.05 1.80 -11.47
CA ILE A 360 -20.04 0.87 -11.99
C ILE A 360 -20.43 0.53 -13.43
N LYS A 361 -19.59 0.92 -14.38
CA LYS A 361 -19.70 0.51 -15.78
C LYS A 361 -19.13 -0.89 -15.93
N VAL A 362 -19.97 -1.83 -16.35
CA VAL A 362 -19.55 -3.21 -16.65
C VAL A 362 -19.71 -3.43 -18.15
N PRO A 363 -18.61 -3.71 -18.89
CA PRO A 363 -18.69 -4.04 -20.30
C PRO A 363 -19.54 -5.31 -20.47
N GLN A 364 -20.39 -5.30 -21.50
CA GLN A 364 -21.17 -6.46 -21.90
C GLN A 364 -20.54 -7.03 -23.17
N TYR A 365 -20.38 -8.35 -23.22
CA TYR A 365 -19.81 -9.06 -24.36
C TYR A 365 -20.87 -10.00 -24.93
N ASP A 366 -20.88 -10.16 -26.26
CA ASP A 366 -21.64 -11.23 -26.89
C ASP A 366 -20.94 -12.59 -26.72
N THR A 367 -21.55 -13.64 -27.28
CA THR A 367 -21.03 -15.00 -27.27
C THR A 367 -19.70 -15.16 -28.02
N ASN A 368 -19.31 -14.18 -28.84
CA ASN A 368 -18.05 -14.17 -29.59
C ASN A 368 -16.97 -13.34 -28.87
N GLY A 369 -17.26 -12.82 -27.67
CA GLY A 369 -16.33 -11.99 -26.90
C GLY A 369 -16.23 -10.54 -27.41
N VAL A 370 -17.13 -10.10 -28.29
CA VAL A 370 -17.18 -8.72 -28.78
C VAL A 370 -17.98 -7.86 -27.82
N GLN A 371 -17.44 -6.71 -27.42
CA GLN A 371 -18.14 -5.80 -26.53
C GLN A 371 -19.38 -5.21 -27.22
N THR A 372 -20.58 -5.54 -26.75
CA THR A 372 -21.86 -5.09 -27.31
C THR A 372 -22.45 -3.88 -26.60
N GLY A 373 -21.94 -3.54 -25.42
CA GLY A 373 -22.44 -2.40 -24.67
C GLY A 373 -21.75 -2.22 -23.32
N THR A 374 -22.34 -1.33 -22.52
CA THR A 374 -21.93 -1.10 -21.13
C THR A 374 -23.17 -0.98 -20.27
N SER A 375 -23.28 -1.82 -19.24
CA SER A 375 -24.35 -1.73 -18.25
C SER A 375 -23.87 -0.95 -17.02
N LYS A 376 -24.78 -0.21 -16.37
CA LYS A 376 -24.53 0.36 -15.05
C LYS A 376 -25.02 -0.62 -13.99
N LYS A 377 -24.12 -1.08 -13.12
CA LYS A 377 -24.47 -1.90 -11.96
C LYS A 377 -24.38 -1.10 -10.67
N THR A 378 -25.21 -1.52 -9.71
CA THR A 378 -25.13 -1.11 -8.31
C THR A 378 -24.67 -2.31 -7.51
N ASN A 379 -23.58 -2.16 -6.77
CA ASN A 379 -23.11 -3.15 -5.82
C ASN A 379 -23.60 -2.78 -4.41
N SER A 380 -24.02 -3.78 -3.64
CA SER A 380 -24.45 -3.63 -2.25
C SER A 380 -23.73 -4.68 -1.42
N VAL A 381 -22.84 -4.24 -0.54
CA VAL A 381 -22.15 -5.12 0.41
C VAL A 381 -22.69 -4.84 1.80
N PHE A 382 -23.09 -5.89 2.50
CA PHE A 382 -23.45 -5.85 3.91
C PHE A 382 -22.39 -6.62 4.69
N THR A 383 -21.88 -5.99 5.74
CA THR A 383 -20.82 -6.56 6.57
C THR A 383 -21.31 -6.63 8.02
N ALA A 384 -21.15 -7.81 8.63
CA ALA A 384 -21.20 -7.97 10.07
C ALA A 384 -19.84 -8.50 10.51
N ARG A 385 -19.17 -7.80 11.42
CA ARG A 385 -17.81 -8.13 11.86
C ARG A 385 -17.69 -8.01 13.37
N TYR A 386 -17.00 -8.96 13.98
CA TYR A 386 -16.63 -8.93 15.38
C TYR A 386 -15.11 -8.93 15.52
N GLU A 387 -14.60 -8.05 16.37
CA GLU A 387 -13.16 -7.92 16.65
C GLU A 387 -12.91 -8.03 18.16
N PHE A 388 -11.90 -8.82 18.51
CA PHE A 388 -11.39 -8.97 19.86
C PHE A 388 -9.88 -8.66 19.90
N VAL A 389 -9.48 -7.75 20.79
CA VAL A 389 -8.08 -7.34 20.95
C VAL A 389 -7.53 -7.87 22.27
N PHE A 390 -6.46 -8.68 22.22
CA PHE A 390 -5.83 -9.23 23.43
C PHE A 390 -5.05 -8.17 24.21
#